data_AF-A0A286UMY8-F1
#
_entry.id   AF-A0A286UMY8-F1
#
_cell.length_a   1.000
_cell.length_b   1.000
_cell.length_c   1.000
_cell.angle_alpha   90.00
_cell.angle_beta   90.00
_cell.angle_gamma   90.00
#
_symmetry.space_group_name_H-M   'P 1'
#
loop_
_entity.id
_entity.type
_entity.pdbx_description
1 polymer ?
#
loop_
_entity_poly.entity_id
_entity_poly.type
_entity_poly.pdbx_seq_one_letter_code
_entity_poly.pdbx_strand_id
1 'polypeptide(L)'
;MVLAQRLVTRAVRTRPFTTASTSRGLQPWINTRCRPTTIGTRSLRTSSSTSNSARANPNNSEGTSEGASTSTQRLQRLALVTGAAGLLLGMVAASRNTAQLDSKKDDEAESNPNTPKLIPYSEVQKHTTRDSLWVIIDGQVYDATCIVDTHPGGTAVLLKNSGKDATKAFVHIHPPGTLSMLPPEAHVGPVDPETLPKQSKELTEEEKRIAKARANLPPPEAALNLNDIAKFAEEVLSTTAWAYYRSAGDDNCTFDENSNAFKRFWFRPRVLNKVSQVSTATSMIGQPSSLPIFVAPAALARLGHPDGEMNLVRAAGSEQIPLGMSINASCSIDEVMSAREHDQQPIFFQLYMNRDRAASEALIKRIEREGFKALILTVDSACPGKRELDQRAKGDFSGPANNTKASENKGLGVAHAISGYQDPDVCWDDIAWIRSLTKLPLVIKGIQCVEDAEKAFKYGAQGIIISNHGGRSLDFAPAPMTILHELHKRRPDIIKKKEVYIDGGVTRGTDVLKALCLGARGVGLGRAFLYANGVWGEAGARRVVQIMREEIETGMRLLGVTSIDQLNPSLVRYVDELPSAKL
;
A
#
# COMPACT_ATOMS: atom_id res chain seq x y z
N MET A 1 29.54 -21.60 30.61
CA MET A 1 29.89 -22.56 31.69
C MET A 1 30.12 -21.72 32.96
N VAL A 2 29.27 -21.82 33.99
CA VAL A 2 29.32 -22.83 35.10
C VAL A 2 30.43 -22.44 36.11
N LEU A 3 30.18 -22.16 37.41
CA LEU A 3 28.95 -22.27 38.23
C LEU A 3 28.91 -21.29 39.46
N ALA A 4 27.69 -21.10 40.00
CA ALA A 4 27.23 -20.74 41.38
C ALA A 4 28.24 -20.42 42.52
N GLN A 5 28.12 -19.28 43.23
CA GLN A 5 27.32 -18.99 44.46
C GLN A 5 28.03 -19.19 45.83
N ARG A 6 27.79 -18.24 46.76
CA ARG A 6 27.58 -18.48 48.21
C ARG A 6 26.72 -17.36 48.82
N LEU A 7 26.06 -17.65 49.95
CA LEU A 7 25.07 -16.80 50.66
C LEU A 7 25.57 -16.42 52.07
N VAL A 8 24.88 -15.49 52.77
CA VAL A 8 24.23 -15.67 54.12
C VAL A 8 23.96 -14.35 54.88
N THR A 9 22.66 -13.98 54.94
CA THR A 9 21.84 -13.25 55.95
C THR A 9 22.37 -12.25 57.01
N ARG A 10 21.66 -11.11 57.14
CA ARG A 10 20.80 -10.67 58.31
C ARG A 10 19.98 -9.42 57.85
N ALA A 11 18.65 -9.26 57.97
CA ALA A 11 17.67 -9.38 59.08
C ALA A 11 17.66 -8.17 60.07
N VAL A 12 16.54 -7.57 60.54
CA VAL A 12 15.13 -7.40 60.06
C VAL A 12 14.36 -6.45 61.01
N ARG A 13 13.39 -5.64 60.51
CA ARG A 13 12.29 -4.90 61.22
C ARG A 13 11.43 -4.12 60.18
N THR A 14 10.12 -3.77 60.25
CA THR A 14 8.97 -3.79 61.22
C THR A 14 8.99 -2.76 62.37
N ARG A 15 7.90 -2.10 62.82
CA ARG A 15 6.43 -1.93 62.48
C ARG A 15 5.91 -0.67 63.29
N PRO A 16 4.60 -0.26 63.44
CA PRO A 16 3.31 -0.58 62.79
C PRO A 16 2.37 0.66 62.44
N PHE A 17 1.14 0.37 61.94
CA PHE A 17 -0.22 1.04 61.94
C PHE A 17 -0.49 2.36 62.71
N THR A 18 -1.53 3.20 62.44
CA THR A 18 -3.02 3.02 62.26
C THR A 18 -3.66 4.24 61.52
N THR A 19 -4.52 4.16 60.48
CA THR A 19 -6.01 3.95 60.36
C THR A 19 -7.00 5.02 60.90
N ALA A 20 -7.67 5.79 60.01
CA ALA A 20 -9.08 6.27 60.03
C ALA A 20 -9.34 7.34 58.92
N SER A 21 -10.57 7.84 58.65
CA SER A 21 -11.86 7.24 58.20
C SER A 21 -12.92 8.36 58.02
N THR A 22 -13.94 8.17 57.17
CA THR A 22 -15.14 9.04 56.93
C THR A 22 -14.92 10.42 56.24
N SER A 23 -15.90 11.06 55.58
CA SER A 23 -17.05 10.58 54.77
C SER A 23 -17.73 11.74 53.99
N ARG A 24 -18.47 11.43 52.90
CA ARG A 24 -19.39 12.30 52.12
C ARG A 24 -18.72 13.44 51.32
N GLY A 25 -19.26 13.90 50.18
CA GLY A 25 -20.46 13.47 49.44
C GLY A 25 -20.50 14.04 48.01
N LEU A 26 -21.45 13.55 47.19
CA LEU A 26 -21.66 13.94 45.79
C LEU A 26 -22.71 15.06 45.66
N GLN A 27 -22.52 15.99 44.70
CA GLN A 27 -23.53 16.61 43.80
C GLN A 27 -22.83 17.63 42.85
N PRO A 28 -23.41 17.99 41.69
CA PRO A 28 -22.68 18.62 40.57
C PRO A 28 -22.86 20.14 40.46
N TRP A 29 -22.13 20.76 39.52
CA TRP A 29 -22.34 22.15 39.07
C TRP A 29 -22.61 22.23 37.57
N ILE A 30 -23.43 23.21 37.17
CA ILE A 30 -23.98 23.41 35.83
C ILE A 30 -23.58 24.80 35.31
N ASN A 31 -23.26 24.90 34.02
CA ASN A 31 -23.10 26.11 33.20
C ASN A 31 -22.18 27.25 33.69
N THR A 32 -21.32 27.72 32.78
CA THR A 32 -21.23 29.18 32.55
C THR A 32 -20.91 29.46 31.08
N ARG A 33 -21.32 30.65 30.59
CA ARG A 33 -21.41 30.97 29.16
C ARG A 33 -20.16 31.66 28.61
N CYS A 34 -19.97 31.57 27.30
CA CYS A 34 -19.03 32.38 26.53
C CYS A 34 -19.29 33.89 26.67
N ARG A 35 -18.23 34.70 26.60
CA ARG A 35 -18.23 36.02 25.92
C ARG A 35 -16.89 36.24 25.20
N PRO A 36 -16.87 36.96 24.07
CA PRO A 36 -15.67 37.21 23.27
C PRO A 36 -14.94 38.49 23.71
N THR A 37 -13.69 38.66 23.25
CA THR A 37 -12.96 39.93 23.33
C THR A 37 -12.40 40.30 21.95
N THR A 38 -12.34 41.60 21.65
CA THR A 38 -12.19 42.14 20.29
C THR A 38 -10.77 42.20 19.74
N ILE A 39 -10.73 42.19 18.41
CA ILE A 39 -9.66 42.66 17.51
C ILE A 39 -8.86 43.85 18.09
N GLY A 40 -7.54 43.77 17.98
CA GLY A 40 -6.62 44.90 18.17
C GLY A 40 -5.64 45.02 17.01
N THR A 41 -5.96 45.82 16.00
CA THR A 41 -5.06 46.10 14.86
C THR A 41 -3.97 47.10 15.25
N ARG A 42 -2.70 46.81 14.93
CA ARG A 42 -1.61 47.80 15.05
C ARG A 42 -0.62 47.70 13.89
N SER A 43 -0.77 48.59 12.91
CA SER A 43 0.26 48.90 11.91
C SER A 43 1.37 49.73 12.55
N LEU A 44 2.63 49.49 12.17
CA LEU A 44 3.67 50.54 12.17
C LEU A 44 4.88 50.20 11.28
N ARG A 45 5.01 50.99 10.21
CA ARG A 45 6.21 51.44 9.48
C ARG A 45 7.56 50.73 9.71
N THR A 46 8.04 50.11 8.63
CA THR A 46 9.32 50.41 7.94
C THR A 46 10.46 51.13 8.69
N SER A 47 11.65 50.52 8.69
CA SER A 47 12.93 51.24 8.72
C SER A 47 13.95 50.54 7.81
N SER A 48 14.49 51.24 6.82
CA SER A 48 15.52 50.76 5.90
C SER A 48 16.94 51.08 6.40
N SER A 49 17.88 50.15 6.28
CA SER A 49 19.31 50.41 6.48
C SER A 49 20.14 49.80 5.35
N THR A 50 20.72 50.66 4.51
CA THR A 50 21.63 50.29 3.43
C THR A 50 23.07 50.16 3.93
N SER A 51 23.82 49.16 3.44
CA SER A 51 25.28 49.14 3.53
C SER A 51 25.90 48.52 2.28
N ASN A 52 26.51 49.35 1.43
CA ASN A 52 27.31 48.91 0.28
C ASN A 52 28.74 48.59 0.72
N SER A 53 29.33 47.52 0.17
CA SER A 53 30.77 47.43 -0.04
C SER A 53 31.07 46.47 -1.20
N ALA A 54 31.81 46.93 -2.21
CA ALA A 54 32.18 46.12 -3.37
C ALA A 54 33.67 46.28 -3.71
N ARG A 55 34.36 45.15 -3.93
CA ARG A 55 35.70 44.91 -4.53
C ARG A 55 36.17 43.51 -4.08
N ALA A 56 37.09 42.81 -4.74
CA ALA A 56 37.47 42.75 -6.16
C ALA A 56 38.37 41.50 -6.36
N ASN A 57 38.44 40.99 -7.59
CA ASN A 57 39.42 39.99 -8.06
C ASN A 57 40.81 40.67 -8.30
N PRO A 58 41.93 40.02 -8.72
CA PRO A 58 42.04 38.73 -9.42
C PRO A 58 43.29 37.84 -9.10
N ASN A 59 43.56 36.87 -9.99
CA ASN A 59 44.86 36.25 -10.32
C ASN A 59 45.48 35.18 -9.37
N ASN A 60 46.36 34.28 -9.83
CA ASN A 60 46.50 33.57 -11.14
C ASN A 60 47.61 32.49 -11.00
N SER A 61 47.53 31.32 -11.66
CA SER A 61 48.70 30.47 -12.00
C SER A 61 48.34 29.24 -12.84
N GLU A 62 49.21 28.89 -13.79
CA GLU A 62 49.09 27.71 -14.68
C GLU A 62 49.73 26.43 -14.07
N GLY A 63 49.57 25.29 -14.74
CA GLY A 63 50.17 24.02 -14.32
C GLY A 63 49.97 22.87 -15.32
N THR A 64 50.82 22.79 -16.34
CA THR A 64 50.81 21.75 -17.39
C THR A 64 51.70 20.55 -17.06
N SER A 65 51.25 19.34 -17.36
CA SER A 65 52.15 18.21 -17.71
C SER A 65 51.40 17.08 -18.44
N GLU A 66 51.97 16.60 -19.53
CA GLU A 66 51.55 15.35 -20.20
C GLU A 66 52.03 14.11 -19.41
N GLY A 67 51.53 12.92 -19.77
CA GLY A 67 51.92 11.69 -19.06
C GLY A 67 51.33 10.40 -19.66
N ALA A 68 51.67 10.07 -20.90
CA ALA A 68 51.27 8.80 -21.52
C ALA A 68 52.32 7.70 -21.27
N SER A 69 51.90 6.55 -20.73
CA SER A 69 52.72 5.33 -20.71
C SER A 69 51.88 4.05 -20.75
N THR A 70 51.97 3.30 -21.84
CA THR A 70 51.41 1.94 -22.01
C THR A 70 52.46 0.87 -21.72
N SER A 71 52.09 -0.23 -21.06
CA SER A 71 52.74 -1.54 -21.30
C SER A 71 51.99 -2.75 -20.73
N THR A 72 52.00 -3.85 -21.51
CA THR A 72 51.89 -5.29 -21.16
C THR A 72 50.97 -5.74 -20.01
N GLN A 73 49.85 -6.43 -20.25
CA GLN A 73 49.71 -7.82 -20.76
C GLN A 73 50.32 -8.95 -19.90
N ARG A 74 49.46 -9.85 -19.40
CA ARG A 74 49.49 -11.34 -19.54
C ARG A 74 48.28 -11.97 -18.81
N LEU A 75 47.84 -13.23 -19.02
CA LEU A 75 47.56 -14.01 -20.25
C LEU A 75 46.90 -15.36 -19.88
N GLN A 76 45.68 -15.65 -20.36
CA GLN A 76 45.12 -17.00 -20.63
C GLN A 76 43.76 -16.82 -21.33
N ARG A 77 43.63 -17.16 -22.63
CA ARG A 77 43.42 -18.49 -23.26
C ARG A 77 41.99 -19.03 -23.04
N LEU A 78 41.11 -18.95 -24.05
CA LEU A 78 40.91 -19.88 -25.20
C LEU A 78 39.85 -20.96 -24.87
N ALA A 79 38.97 -21.40 -25.78
CA ALA A 79 38.84 -21.12 -27.22
C ALA A 79 37.37 -21.19 -27.70
N LEU A 80 37.06 -20.56 -28.85
CA LEU A 80 35.93 -20.94 -29.70
C LEU A 80 36.35 -22.02 -30.69
N VAL A 81 35.41 -22.88 -31.08
CA VAL A 81 35.44 -23.67 -32.34
C VAL A 81 34.07 -23.54 -33.01
N THR A 82 34.05 -23.61 -34.34
CA THR A 82 32.95 -23.13 -35.20
C THR A 82 31.99 -24.22 -35.67
N GLY A 83 30.69 -23.90 -35.63
CA GLY A 83 29.81 -23.92 -36.81
C GLY A 83 29.31 -25.25 -37.38
N ALA A 84 27.98 -25.30 -37.60
CA ALA A 84 27.35 -26.06 -38.67
C ALA A 84 26.02 -25.37 -39.04
N ALA A 85 25.66 -25.38 -40.32
CA ALA A 85 24.33 -24.98 -40.80
C ALA A 85 23.68 -26.17 -41.50
N GLY A 86 22.35 -26.30 -41.40
CA GLY A 86 21.61 -27.39 -42.06
C GLY A 86 20.13 -27.04 -42.19
N LEU A 87 19.63 -27.00 -43.42
CA LEU A 87 18.20 -26.93 -43.71
C LEU A 87 17.57 -28.31 -43.52
N LEU A 88 16.27 -28.34 -43.20
CA LEU A 88 15.38 -29.42 -43.66
C LEU A 88 13.99 -28.83 -43.97
N LEU A 89 13.45 -29.19 -45.12
CA LEU A 89 12.23 -28.61 -45.68
C LEU A 89 11.55 -29.65 -46.60
N GLY A 90 10.27 -29.93 -46.36
CA GLY A 90 9.45 -30.85 -47.16
C GLY A 90 9.16 -32.19 -46.46
N MET A 91 8.13 -32.94 -46.84
CA MET A 91 7.08 -32.69 -47.85
C MET A 91 5.71 -33.26 -47.43
N VAL A 92 4.65 -32.84 -48.11
CA VAL A 92 3.29 -33.36 -47.95
C VAL A 92 2.94 -34.33 -49.09
N ALA A 93 2.55 -35.56 -48.75
CA ALA A 93 1.73 -36.46 -49.57
C ALA A 93 1.02 -37.43 -48.60
N ALA A 94 -0.30 -37.39 -48.39
CA ALA A 94 -1.42 -37.62 -49.31
C ALA A 94 -1.77 -39.11 -49.50
N SER A 95 -2.83 -39.55 -48.81
CA SER A 95 -3.65 -40.72 -49.14
C SER A 95 -5.11 -40.28 -49.16
N ARG A 96 -5.87 -40.67 -50.18
CA ARG A 96 -7.26 -40.23 -50.42
C ARG A 96 -8.28 -41.30 -50.05
N ASN A 97 -9.47 -40.83 -49.68
CA ASN A 97 -10.80 -41.43 -49.81
C ASN A 97 -10.93 -42.97 -49.85
N THR A 98 -11.71 -43.50 -48.90
CA THR A 98 -13.02 -44.04 -49.26
C THR A 98 -14.10 -43.32 -48.43
N ALA A 99 -15.34 -43.31 -48.91
CA ALA A 99 -16.45 -42.62 -48.29
C ALA A 99 -17.70 -43.49 -48.28
N GLN A 100 -18.60 -43.23 -47.32
CA GLN A 100 -19.99 -43.69 -47.21
C GLN A 100 -20.25 -45.21 -47.30
N LEU A 101 -20.75 -45.76 -46.19
CA LEU A 101 -21.85 -46.71 -46.23
C LEU A 101 -22.97 -46.20 -45.31
N ASP A 102 -24.20 -46.51 -45.70
CA ASP A 102 -25.42 -46.00 -45.07
C ASP A 102 -25.81 -46.81 -43.83
N SER A 103 -26.46 -46.16 -42.86
CA SER A 103 -27.82 -46.53 -42.40
C SER A 103 -28.22 -45.81 -41.11
N LYS A 104 -29.51 -45.54 -40.98
CA LYS A 104 -30.12 -45.08 -39.72
C LYS A 104 -30.18 -46.22 -38.72
N LYS A 105 -29.99 -45.89 -37.44
CA LYS A 105 -30.70 -46.53 -36.34
C LYS A 105 -31.01 -45.50 -35.26
N ASP A 106 -32.29 -45.21 -35.11
CA ASP A 106 -32.85 -44.71 -33.85
C ASP A 106 -33.00 -45.93 -32.93
N ASP A 107 -32.43 -45.88 -31.73
CA ASP A 107 -32.67 -46.82 -30.62
C ASP A 107 -32.38 -46.06 -29.30
N GLU A 108 -33.05 -46.46 -28.22
CA GLU A 108 -33.24 -45.61 -27.03
C GLU A 108 -32.03 -45.58 -26.09
N ALA A 109 -31.68 -44.41 -25.56
CA ALA A 109 -30.63 -44.24 -24.57
C ALA A 109 -31.18 -44.44 -23.14
N GLU A 110 -30.91 -45.59 -22.53
CA GLU A 110 -31.26 -45.86 -21.13
C GLU A 110 -30.62 -44.83 -20.18
N SER A 111 -31.43 -44.23 -19.31
CA SER A 111 -30.97 -43.20 -18.37
C SER A 111 -30.15 -43.79 -17.23
N ASN A 112 -28.82 -43.63 -17.26
CA ASN A 112 -27.93 -43.98 -16.17
C ASN A 112 -28.32 -43.21 -14.88
N PRO A 113 -28.76 -43.90 -13.80
CA PRO A 113 -29.37 -43.24 -12.63
C PRO A 113 -28.37 -42.53 -11.71
N ASN A 114 -27.07 -42.50 -12.06
CA ASN A 114 -26.02 -41.93 -11.22
C ASN A 114 -25.33 -40.67 -11.81
N THR A 115 -25.92 -40.08 -12.86
CA THR A 115 -25.51 -38.75 -13.33
C THR A 115 -25.99 -37.69 -12.34
N PRO A 116 -25.12 -36.78 -11.83
CA PRO A 116 -25.56 -35.71 -10.93
C PRO A 116 -26.58 -34.83 -11.64
N LYS A 117 -27.75 -34.65 -11.00
CA LYS A 117 -28.89 -33.93 -11.59
C LYS A 117 -28.56 -32.45 -11.78
N LEU A 118 -28.18 -32.08 -13.00
CA LEU A 118 -27.86 -30.70 -13.36
C LEU A 118 -29.06 -29.78 -13.12
N ILE A 119 -28.80 -28.59 -12.58
CA ILE A 119 -29.81 -27.60 -12.24
C ILE A 119 -29.99 -26.68 -13.45
N PRO A 120 -31.16 -26.64 -14.13
CA PRO A 120 -31.35 -25.75 -15.26
C PRO A 120 -31.31 -24.29 -14.79
N TYR A 121 -30.73 -23.39 -15.60
CA TYR A 121 -30.60 -21.98 -15.28
C TYR A 121 -31.95 -21.31 -14.96
N SER A 122 -33.02 -21.75 -15.63
CA SER A 122 -34.40 -21.31 -15.40
C SER A 122 -34.96 -21.70 -14.02
N GLU A 123 -34.35 -22.66 -13.31
CA GLU A 123 -34.61 -22.90 -11.89
C GLU A 123 -33.92 -21.82 -11.05
N VAL A 124 -32.62 -21.61 -11.25
CA VAL A 124 -31.81 -20.62 -10.52
C VAL A 124 -32.43 -19.22 -10.63
N GLN A 125 -32.93 -18.85 -11.81
CA GLN A 125 -33.63 -17.57 -12.06
C GLN A 125 -34.88 -17.32 -11.20
N LYS A 126 -35.45 -18.34 -10.53
CA LYS A 126 -36.58 -18.16 -9.59
C LYS A 126 -36.12 -17.58 -8.26
N HIS A 127 -34.90 -17.89 -7.83
CA HIS A 127 -34.36 -17.57 -6.51
C HIS A 127 -33.71 -16.17 -6.53
N THR A 128 -34.57 -15.15 -6.58
CA THR A 128 -34.21 -13.73 -6.78
C THR A 128 -34.70 -12.79 -5.67
N THR A 129 -35.17 -13.33 -4.53
CA THR A 129 -35.75 -12.56 -3.43
C THR A 129 -34.89 -12.63 -2.17
N ARG A 130 -35.25 -11.92 -1.10
CA ARG A 130 -34.51 -11.99 0.18
C ARG A 130 -34.61 -13.38 0.79
N ASP A 131 -35.80 -13.97 0.72
CA ASP A 131 -36.17 -15.23 1.38
C ASP A 131 -35.91 -16.46 0.50
N SER A 132 -35.32 -16.27 -0.69
CA SER A 132 -34.99 -17.31 -1.67
C SER A 132 -34.00 -16.75 -2.69
N LEU A 133 -32.70 -16.97 -2.47
CA LEU A 133 -31.60 -16.27 -3.16
C LEU A 133 -30.50 -17.25 -3.59
N TRP A 134 -30.48 -17.64 -4.87
CA TRP A 134 -29.41 -18.49 -5.43
C TRP A 134 -28.47 -17.71 -6.34
N VAL A 135 -27.21 -18.11 -6.39
CA VAL A 135 -26.19 -17.60 -7.33
C VAL A 135 -25.41 -18.74 -7.94
N ILE A 136 -24.94 -18.58 -9.18
CA ILE A 136 -23.96 -19.49 -9.80
C ILE A 136 -22.57 -18.90 -9.63
N ILE A 137 -21.62 -19.71 -9.14
CA ILE A 137 -20.20 -19.39 -9.05
C ILE A 137 -19.41 -20.60 -9.55
N ASP A 138 -18.57 -20.40 -10.58
CA ASP A 138 -17.72 -21.43 -11.20
C ASP A 138 -18.49 -22.71 -11.60
N GLY A 139 -19.69 -22.52 -12.17
CA GLY A 139 -20.58 -23.60 -12.61
C GLY A 139 -21.37 -24.30 -11.49
N GLN A 140 -21.17 -23.94 -10.21
CA GLN A 140 -21.92 -24.48 -9.08
C GLN A 140 -22.99 -23.49 -8.60
N VAL A 141 -24.18 -23.99 -8.24
CA VAL A 141 -25.30 -23.24 -7.69
C VAL A 141 -25.22 -23.25 -6.16
N TYR A 142 -25.28 -22.06 -5.56
CA TYR A 142 -25.23 -21.85 -4.12
C TYR A 142 -26.50 -21.15 -3.62
N ASP A 143 -27.07 -21.64 -2.52
CA ASP A 143 -28.14 -20.97 -1.78
C ASP A 143 -27.56 -19.98 -0.77
N ALA A 144 -27.55 -18.70 -1.14
CA ALA A 144 -27.06 -17.61 -0.32
C ALA A 144 -28.16 -16.96 0.55
N THR A 145 -29.36 -17.55 0.63
CA THR A 145 -30.44 -17.08 1.52
C THR A 145 -29.98 -17.09 2.97
N CYS A 146 -29.26 -18.13 3.39
CA CYS A 146 -28.72 -18.27 4.76
C CYS A 146 -27.74 -17.15 5.18
N ILE A 147 -27.16 -16.42 4.23
CA ILE A 147 -26.25 -15.29 4.46
C ILE A 147 -26.84 -13.94 4.01
N VAL A 148 -28.11 -13.85 3.60
CA VAL A 148 -28.67 -12.63 3.00
C VAL A 148 -28.63 -11.39 3.91
N ASP A 149 -28.74 -11.62 5.23
CA ASP A 149 -28.71 -10.59 6.28
C ASP A 149 -27.32 -10.38 6.89
N THR A 150 -26.44 -11.39 6.78
CA THR A 150 -25.13 -11.45 7.44
C THR A 150 -23.96 -11.35 6.47
N HIS A 151 -24.20 -11.40 5.15
CA HIS A 151 -23.17 -11.32 4.13
C HIS A 151 -22.39 -10.02 4.32
N PRO A 152 -21.08 -10.09 4.58
CA PRO A 152 -20.36 -8.90 4.99
C PRO A 152 -20.34 -7.78 3.91
N GLY A 153 -20.47 -8.12 2.62
CA GLY A 153 -20.61 -7.15 1.52
C GLY A 153 -22.00 -6.48 1.39
N GLY A 154 -22.97 -6.86 2.22
CA GLY A 154 -24.29 -6.24 2.33
C GLY A 154 -25.34 -6.75 1.34
N THR A 155 -26.57 -6.93 1.81
CA THR A 155 -27.67 -7.63 1.10
C THR A 155 -27.87 -7.26 -0.37
N ALA A 156 -27.74 -5.98 -0.76
CA ALA A 156 -28.00 -5.58 -2.14
C ALA A 156 -26.99 -6.08 -3.18
N VAL A 157 -25.77 -6.53 -2.81
CA VAL A 157 -24.89 -7.20 -3.79
C VAL A 157 -25.39 -8.60 -4.11
N LEU A 158 -25.89 -9.34 -3.11
CA LEU A 158 -26.50 -10.65 -3.31
C LEU A 158 -27.78 -10.51 -4.14
N LEU A 159 -28.71 -9.64 -3.76
CA LEU A 159 -29.96 -9.38 -4.52
C LEU A 159 -29.72 -8.80 -5.93
N LYS A 160 -28.56 -8.19 -6.20
CA LYS A 160 -28.21 -7.76 -7.57
C LYS A 160 -27.80 -8.95 -8.44
N ASN A 161 -27.11 -9.93 -7.89
CA ASN A 161 -26.55 -11.07 -8.61
C ASN A 161 -27.38 -12.37 -8.47
N SER A 162 -28.40 -12.37 -7.62
CA SER A 162 -29.34 -13.47 -7.45
C SER A 162 -30.01 -13.88 -8.77
N GLY A 163 -30.16 -15.18 -8.97
CA GLY A 163 -30.70 -15.77 -10.19
C GLY A 163 -29.77 -15.69 -11.41
N LYS A 164 -28.45 -15.53 -11.21
CA LYS A 164 -27.46 -15.30 -12.29
C LYS A 164 -26.13 -15.98 -12.00
N ASP A 165 -25.29 -16.04 -13.03
CA ASP A 165 -23.85 -16.23 -12.90
C ASP A 165 -23.19 -14.99 -12.28
N ALA A 166 -22.65 -15.18 -11.08
CA ALA A 166 -21.97 -14.18 -10.27
C ALA A 166 -20.43 -14.35 -10.29
N THR A 167 -19.89 -15.33 -11.04
CA THR A 167 -18.48 -15.74 -10.96
C THR A 167 -17.50 -14.58 -11.16
N LYS A 168 -17.70 -13.75 -12.19
CA LYS A 168 -16.89 -12.53 -12.44
C LYS A 168 -16.95 -11.54 -11.26
N ALA A 169 -18.09 -11.39 -10.60
CA ALA A 169 -18.25 -10.47 -9.46
C ALA A 169 -17.67 -11.07 -8.16
N PHE A 170 -17.72 -12.39 -8.00
CA PHE A 170 -17.25 -13.08 -6.80
C PHE A 170 -15.71 -13.12 -6.71
N VAL A 171 -15.06 -13.62 -7.77
CA VAL A 171 -13.63 -13.99 -7.79
C VAL A 171 -12.68 -12.80 -7.59
N HIS A 172 -13.08 -11.59 -7.96
CA HIS A 172 -12.25 -10.39 -7.77
C HIS A 172 -12.30 -9.82 -6.34
N ILE A 173 -13.20 -10.31 -5.48
CA ILE A 173 -13.56 -9.66 -4.20
C ILE A 173 -13.44 -10.62 -3.00
N HIS A 174 -13.62 -11.93 -3.22
CA HIS A 174 -13.59 -12.95 -2.16
C HIS A 174 -12.33 -13.83 -2.28
N PRO A 175 -11.68 -14.21 -1.17
CA PRO A 175 -10.52 -15.08 -1.22
C PRO A 175 -10.89 -16.54 -1.57
N PRO A 176 -9.93 -17.34 -2.09
CA PRO A 176 -10.15 -18.76 -2.34
C PRO A 176 -10.64 -19.50 -1.08
N GLY A 177 -11.54 -20.46 -1.27
CA GLY A 177 -12.14 -21.21 -0.15
C GLY A 177 -13.28 -20.52 0.60
N THR A 178 -13.62 -19.25 0.28
CA THR A 178 -14.77 -18.55 0.93
C THR A 178 -16.07 -19.37 0.89
N LEU A 179 -16.30 -20.15 -0.17
CA LEU A 179 -17.52 -20.95 -0.35
C LEU A 179 -17.62 -22.14 0.61
N SER A 180 -16.51 -22.68 1.14
CA SER A 180 -16.57 -23.74 2.15
C SER A 180 -16.92 -23.24 3.56
N MET A 181 -17.13 -21.93 3.73
CA MET A 181 -17.76 -21.34 4.92
C MET A 181 -19.30 -21.36 4.85
N LEU A 182 -19.88 -21.62 3.67
CA LEU A 182 -21.32 -21.90 3.54
C LEU A 182 -21.62 -23.32 4.08
N PRO A 183 -22.78 -23.54 4.71
CA PRO A 183 -23.13 -24.86 5.20
C PRO A 183 -23.36 -25.86 4.04
N PRO A 184 -23.28 -27.18 4.29
CA PRO A 184 -23.43 -28.18 3.23
C PRO A 184 -24.74 -28.07 2.45
N GLU A 185 -25.84 -27.78 3.13
CA GLU A 185 -27.17 -27.57 2.53
C GLU A 185 -27.28 -26.36 1.60
N ALA A 186 -26.34 -25.40 1.67
CA ALA A 186 -26.25 -24.28 0.74
C ALA A 186 -25.53 -24.63 -0.57
N HIS A 187 -24.93 -25.83 -0.69
CA HIS A 187 -24.29 -26.32 -1.91
C HIS A 187 -25.29 -27.10 -2.76
N VAL A 188 -26.09 -26.40 -3.57
CA VAL A 188 -27.25 -26.99 -4.28
C VAL A 188 -26.82 -27.97 -5.37
N GLY A 189 -25.72 -27.68 -6.08
CA GLY A 189 -25.11 -28.56 -7.08
C GLY A 189 -24.75 -27.89 -8.40
N PRO A 190 -24.29 -28.64 -9.42
CA PRO A 190 -23.87 -28.09 -10.70
C PRO A 190 -25.04 -27.53 -11.51
N VAL A 191 -24.84 -26.37 -12.15
CA VAL A 191 -25.77 -25.83 -13.14
C VAL A 191 -25.65 -26.59 -14.46
N ASP A 192 -26.75 -26.71 -15.21
CA ASP A 192 -26.73 -27.23 -16.58
C ASP A 192 -26.11 -26.18 -17.53
N PRO A 193 -24.92 -26.44 -18.12
CA PRO A 193 -24.21 -25.46 -18.93
C PRO A 193 -24.86 -25.22 -20.31
N GLU A 194 -25.73 -26.12 -20.79
CA GLU A 194 -26.47 -25.92 -22.04
C GLU A 194 -27.63 -24.94 -21.87
N THR A 195 -28.20 -24.88 -20.65
CA THR A 195 -29.29 -23.96 -20.29
C THR A 195 -28.82 -22.56 -19.90
N LEU A 196 -27.52 -22.37 -19.63
CA LEU A 196 -26.97 -21.05 -19.35
C LEU A 196 -27.19 -20.09 -20.54
N PRO A 197 -27.43 -18.79 -20.30
CA PRO A 197 -27.43 -17.81 -21.36
C PRO A 197 -26.07 -17.85 -22.05
N LYS A 198 -26.05 -18.09 -23.36
CA LYS A 198 -24.82 -18.05 -24.17
C LYS A 198 -24.25 -16.63 -24.10
N GLN A 199 -23.33 -16.41 -23.16
CA GLN A 199 -22.69 -15.10 -22.98
C GLN A 199 -22.10 -14.67 -24.32
N SER A 200 -22.37 -13.44 -24.72
CA SER A 200 -21.78 -12.85 -25.93
C SER A 200 -20.26 -12.90 -25.80
N LYS A 201 -19.60 -13.70 -26.65
CA LYS A 201 -18.13 -13.77 -26.72
C LYS A 201 -17.49 -12.46 -27.18
N GLU A 202 -18.30 -11.48 -27.57
CA GLU A 202 -17.85 -10.11 -27.77
C GLU A 202 -17.45 -9.49 -26.43
N LEU A 203 -16.14 -9.38 -26.24
CA LEU A 203 -15.52 -8.53 -25.21
C LEU A 203 -16.07 -7.10 -25.33
N THR A 204 -16.29 -6.45 -24.19
CA THR A 204 -16.56 -5.01 -24.15
C THR A 204 -15.40 -4.20 -24.73
N GLU A 205 -15.63 -2.95 -25.15
CA GLU A 205 -14.54 -2.08 -25.64
C GLU A 205 -13.43 -1.86 -24.58
N GLU A 206 -13.78 -1.93 -23.29
CA GLU A 206 -12.78 -1.93 -22.22
C GLU A 206 -11.99 -3.24 -22.14
N GLU A 207 -12.63 -4.41 -22.18
CA GLU A 207 -11.93 -5.70 -22.24
C GLU A 207 -11.06 -5.81 -23.50
N LYS A 208 -11.51 -5.32 -24.66
CA LYS A 208 -10.73 -5.20 -25.90
C LYS A 208 -9.50 -4.29 -25.73
N ARG A 209 -9.68 -3.10 -25.13
CA ARG A 209 -8.59 -2.15 -24.83
C ARG A 209 -7.54 -2.81 -23.94
N ILE A 210 -7.96 -3.41 -22.82
CA ILE A 210 -7.06 -4.02 -21.83
C ILE A 210 -6.34 -5.24 -22.44
N ALA A 211 -7.04 -6.10 -23.19
CA ALA A 211 -6.42 -7.23 -23.88
C ALA A 211 -5.37 -6.76 -24.90
N LYS A 212 -5.66 -5.71 -25.69
CA LYS A 212 -4.70 -5.11 -26.62
C LYS A 212 -3.50 -4.50 -25.88
N ALA A 213 -3.72 -3.77 -24.79
CA ALA A 213 -2.65 -3.17 -24.00
C ALA A 213 -1.74 -4.24 -23.39
N ARG A 214 -2.31 -5.28 -22.76
CA ARG A 214 -1.54 -6.41 -22.21
C ARG A 214 -0.79 -7.22 -23.29
N ALA A 215 -1.34 -7.35 -24.49
CA ALA A 215 -0.66 -8.01 -25.62
C ALA A 215 0.53 -7.20 -26.19
N ASN A 216 0.62 -5.90 -25.91
CA ASN A 216 1.73 -5.02 -26.32
C ASN A 216 2.61 -4.57 -25.14
N LEU A 217 2.40 -5.13 -23.95
CA LEU A 217 3.06 -4.72 -22.72
C LEU A 217 4.55 -5.17 -22.75
N PRO A 218 5.52 -4.25 -22.61
CA PRO A 218 6.94 -4.61 -22.57
C PRO A 218 7.28 -5.30 -21.24
N PRO A 219 8.43 -5.99 -21.13
CA PRO A 219 8.87 -6.59 -19.87
C PRO A 219 9.20 -5.52 -18.80
N PRO A 220 9.19 -5.84 -17.49
CA PRO A 220 9.34 -4.87 -16.40
C PRO A 220 10.59 -3.99 -16.51
N GLU A 221 11.69 -4.52 -17.05
CA GLU A 221 12.97 -3.83 -17.23
C GLU A 221 12.87 -2.62 -18.17
N ALA A 222 11.85 -2.57 -19.05
CA ALA A 222 11.57 -1.42 -19.90
C ALA A 222 11.03 -0.21 -19.12
N ALA A 223 10.56 -0.39 -17.88
CA ALA A 223 10.30 0.73 -16.98
C ALA A 223 11.62 1.26 -16.43
N LEU A 224 12.02 2.43 -16.92
CA LEU A 224 13.20 3.15 -16.46
C LEU A 224 12.92 3.96 -15.18
N ASN A 225 11.66 4.29 -14.92
CA ASN A 225 11.24 4.98 -13.70
C ASN A 225 9.76 4.75 -13.33
N LEU A 226 9.37 5.15 -12.12
CA LEU A 226 8.02 4.93 -11.60
C LEU A 226 6.90 5.62 -12.39
N ASN A 227 7.19 6.70 -13.12
CA ASN A 227 6.19 7.35 -13.97
C ASN A 227 5.95 6.57 -15.27
N ASP A 228 6.85 5.69 -15.69
CA ASP A 228 6.60 4.79 -16.83
C ASP A 228 5.66 3.67 -16.41
N ILE A 229 5.90 3.08 -15.22
CA ILE A 229 4.98 2.14 -14.57
C ILE A 229 3.56 2.73 -14.46
N ALA A 230 3.44 4.01 -14.09
CA ALA A 230 2.15 4.68 -13.99
C ALA A 230 1.41 4.80 -15.35
N LYS A 231 2.13 5.04 -16.46
CA LYS A 231 1.53 5.07 -17.82
C LYS A 231 1.03 3.69 -18.23
N PHE A 232 1.87 2.65 -18.07
CA PHE A 232 1.46 1.28 -18.38
C PHE A 232 0.25 0.84 -17.54
N ALA A 233 0.16 1.29 -16.28
CA ALA A 233 -0.99 1.03 -15.43
C ALA A 233 -2.28 1.69 -15.94
N GLU A 234 -2.23 2.93 -16.46
CA GLU A 234 -3.39 3.58 -17.11
C GLU A 234 -3.88 2.78 -18.33
N GLU A 235 -2.95 2.20 -19.09
CA GLU A 235 -3.27 1.39 -20.29
C GLU A 235 -3.84 -0.01 -19.97
N VAL A 236 -3.36 -0.72 -18.94
CA VAL A 236 -3.74 -2.12 -18.65
C VAL A 236 -4.70 -2.34 -17.48
N LEU A 237 -4.99 -1.32 -16.68
CA LEU A 237 -6.02 -1.39 -15.63
C LEU A 237 -7.42 -1.13 -16.19
N SER A 238 -8.43 -1.63 -15.48
CA SER A 238 -9.81 -1.17 -15.69
C SER A 238 -9.97 0.28 -15.25
N THR A 239 -10.94 0.98 -15.84
CA THR A 239 -11.31 2.36 -15.51
C THR A 239 -11.61 2.52 -14.03
N THR A 240 -12.25 1.51 -13.42
CA THR A 240 -12.52 1.47 -11.97
C THR A 240 -11.24 1.35 -11.14
N ALA A 241 -10.33 0.44 -11.51
CA ALA A 241 -9.08 0.23 -10.78
C ALA A 241 -8.12 1.44 -10.91
N TRP A 242 -7.97 1.97 -12.13
CA TRP A 242 -7.20 3.18 -12.39
C TRP A 242 -7.75 4.36 -11.60
N ALA A 243 -9.06 4.63 -11.69
CA ALA A 243 -9.70 5.70 -10.94
C ALA A 243 -9.51 5.56 -9.43
N TYR A 244 -9.68 4.36 -8.88
CA TYR A 244 -9.51 4.12 -7.44
C TYR A 244 -8.05 4.31 -6.96
N TYR A 245 -7.05 3.91 -7.75
CA TYR A 245 -5.64 4.12 -7.42
C TYR A 245 -5.18 5.57 -7.65
N ARG A 246 -5.49 6.15 -8.82
CA ARG A 246 -5.03 7.49 -9.25
C ARG A 246 -5.68 8.63 -8.47
N SER A 247 -6.96 8.50 -8.11
CA SER A 247 -7.72 9.59 -7.48
C SER A 247 -7.12 10.10 -6.16
N ALA A 248 -7.35 11.37 -5.91
CA ALA A 248 -7.09 12.11 -4.69
C ALA A 248 -8.39 12.81 -4.23
N GLY A 249 -8.36 13.55 -3.11
CA GLY A 249 -9.49 14.34 -2.64
C GLY A 249 -9.70 15.62 -3.47
N ASP A 250 -10.97 15.98 -3.68
CA ASP A 250 -11.43 17.23 -4.28
C ASP A 250 -10.66 17.65 -5.55
N ASP A 251 -9.97 18.81 -5.53
CA ASP A 251 -9.28 19.37 -6.69
C ASP A 251 -7.89 18.73 -6.94
N ASN A 252 -7.46 17.83 -6.05
CA ASN A 252 -6.16 17.13 -6.05
C ASN A 252 -4.95 18.04 -5.72
N CYS A 253 -5.15 19.24 -5.19
CA CYS A 253 -4.07 20.21 -4.95
C CYS A 253 -2.95 19.65 -4.06
N THR A 254 -3.30 18.98 -2.96
CA THR A 254 -2.38 18.28 -2.06
C THR A 254 -1.68 17.10 -2.75
N PHE A 255 -2.34 16.40 -3.67
CA PHE A 255 -1.72 15.28 -4.39
C PHE A 255 -0.57 15.75 -5.30
N ASP A 256 -0.75 16.87 -6.01
CA ASP A 256 0.30 17.45 -6.83
C ASP A 256 1.37 18.15 -5.96
N GLU A 257 0.96 18.91 -4.94
CA GLU A 257 1.87 19.58 -4.00
C GLU A 257 2.76 18.60 -3.23
N ASN A 258 2.27 17.40 -2.89
CA ASN A 258 3.08 16.32 -2.32
C ASN A 258 4.35 16.03 -3.15
N SER A 259 4.25 16.04 -4.49
CA SER A 259 5.39 15.81 -5.37
C SER A 259 6.17 17.09 -5.66
N ASN A 260 5.48 18.23 -5.79
CA ASN A 260 6.12 19.53 -6.02
C ASN A 260 6.99 19.98 -4.83
N ALA A 261 6.65 19.61 -3.59
CA ALA A 261 7.43 19.93 -2.40
C ALA A 261 8.88 19.44 -2.49
N PHE A 262 9.13 18.24 -3.04
CA PHE A 262 10.49 17.72 -3.23
C PHE A 262 11.32 18.50 -4.25
N LYS A 263 10.72 19.39 -5.07
CA LYS A 263 11.42 20.26 -6.02
C LYS A 263 11.98 21.53 -5.35
N ARG A 264 11.51 21.85 -4.14
CA ARG A 264 12.01 22.95 -3.29
C ARG A 264 13.25 22.56 -2.47
N PHE A 265 13.78 21.35 -2.62
CA PHE A 265 14.98 20.86 -1.93
C PHE A 265 16.07 20.45 -2.91
N TRP A 266 17.15 21.23 -2.93
CA TRP A 266 18.30 21.06 -3.81
C TRP A 266 19.48 20.43 -3.07
N PHE A 267 20.22 19.55 -3.74
CA PHE A 267 21.37 18.90 -3.13
C PHE A 267 22.61 19.80 -3.06
N ARG A 268 23.45 19.52 -2.07
CA ARG A 268 24.80 20.05 -1.89
C ARG A 268 25.75 18.84 -1.85
N PRO A 269 26.21 18.31 -2.99
CA PRO A 269 27.10 17.14 -3.02
C PRO A 269 28.47 17.42 -2.40
N ARG A 270 29.28 16.37 -2.23
CA ARG A 270 30.68 16.42 -1.78
C ARG A 270 31.57 15.71 -2.80
N VAL A 271 32.42 16.47 -3.48
CA VAL A 271 33.36 15.96 -4.50
C VAL A 271 34.60 15.36 -3.86
N LEU A 272 35.35 14.55 -4.62
CA LEU A 272 36.59 13.87 -4.21
C LEU A 272 36.45 12.83 -3.07
N ASN A 273 35.23 12.54 -2.62
CA ASN A 273 34.94 11.44 -1.69
C ASN A 273 35.04 10.07 -2.38
N LYS A 274 35.52 9.04 -1.65
CA LYS A 274 35.63 7.66 -2.15
C LYS A 274 34.26 6.97 -2.09
N VAL A 275 33.60 6.82 -3.24
CA VAL A 275 32.21 6.30 -3.34
C VAL A 275 32.06 5.02 -4.18
N SER A 276 33.14 4.25 -4.37
CA SER A 276 33.10 2.99 -5.13
C SER A 276 32.27 1.88 -4.46
N GLN A 277 32.07 1.98 -3.14
CA GLN A 277 31.23 1.08 -2.34
C GLN A 277 30.20 1.92 -1.58
N VAL A 278 28.93 1.48 -1.59
CA VAL A 278 27.80 2.17 -0.95
C VAL A 278 26.88 1.13 -0.31
N SER A 279 26.36 1.43 0.87
CA SER A 279 25.32 0.65 1.53
C SER A 279 24.06 1.48 1.75
N THR A 280 22.94 0.99 1.22
CA THR A 280 21.59 1.54 1.41
C THR A 280 20.83 0.89 2.57
N ALA A 281 21.44 -0.08 3.25
CA ALA A 281 20.81 -0.81 4.34
C ALA A 281 20.52 0.07 5.55
N THR A 282 19.40 -0.21 6.23
CA THR A 282 18.93 0.50 7.42
C THR A 282 18.11 -0.46 8.30
N SER A 283 17.44 0.07 9.32
CA SER A 283 16.37 -0.65 10.01
C SER A 283 15.15 0.25 10.24
N MET A 284 13.96 -0.35 10.26
CA MET A 284 12.70 0.34 10.51
C MET A 284 11.96 -0.38 11.63
N ILE A 285 11.68 0.32 12.74
CA ILE A 285 10.98 -0.22 13.91
C ILE A 285 11.70 -1.50 14.43
N GLY A 286 13.03 -1.40 14.48
CA GLY A 286 13.94 -2.49 14.86
C GLY A 286 14.11 -3.62 13.84
N GLN A 287 13.32 -3.65 12.75
CA GLN A 287 13.44 -4.67 11.70
C GLN A 287 14.49 -4.27 10.66
N PRO A 288 15.33 -5.18 10.14
CA PRO A 288 16.30 -4.85 9.09
C PRO A 288 15.60 -4.49 7.77
N SER A 289 16.25 -3.68 6.94
CA SER A 289 15.85 -3.47 5.54
C SER A 289 17.06 -3.21 4.63
N SER A 290 17.01 -3.74 3.41
CA SER A 290 18.03 -3.51 2.38
C SER A 290 18.02 -2.09 1.79
N LEU A 291 16.97 -1.32 2.03
CA LEU A 291 16.75 0.02 1.47
C LEU A 291 16.03 0.93 2.47
N PRO A 292 16.13 2.27 2.32
CA PRO A 292 15.39 3.22 3.12
C PRO A 292 13.95 3.45 2.62
N ILE A 293 13.30 2.42 2.03
CA ILE A 293 11.91 2.47 1.55
C ILE A 293 11.05 1.33 2.11
N PHE A 294 9.74 1.50 2.12
CA PHE A 294 8.76 0.46 2.46
C PHE A 294 7.52 0.52 1.57
N VAL A 295 6.83 -0.61 1.42
CA VAL A 295 5.51 -0.65 0.78
C VAL A 295 4.52 -0.01 1.76
N ALA A 296 3.98 1.16 1.42
CA ALA A 296 3.05 1.88 2.29
C ALA A 296 1.67 1.20 2.30
N PRO A 297 0.95 1.19 3.43
CA PRO A 297 -0.39 0.62 3.51
C PRO A 297 -1.33 1.17 2.44
N ALA A 298 -1.78 0.27 1.56
CA ALA A 298 -2.75 0.55 0.53
C ALA A 298 -3.70 -0.64 0.37
N ALA A 299 -4.95 -0.34 0.04
CA ALA A 299 -6.07 -1.27 0.08
C ALA A 299 -6.51 -1.71 -1.33
N LEU A 300 -7.07 -2.92 -1.45
CA LEU A 300 -7.64 -3.51 -2.67
C LEU A 300 -6.66 -3.73 -3.84
N ALA A 301 -5.50 -4.32 -3.60
CA ALA A 301 -4.57 -4.65 -4.68
C ALA A 301 -5.16 -5.63 -5.74
N ARG A 302 -6.20 -6.41 -5.39
CA ARG A 302 -6.94 -7.29 -6.32
C ARG A 302 -7.65 -6.56 -7.46
N LEU A 303 -7.91 -5.25 -7.32
CA LEU A 303 -8.40 -4.42 -8.43
C LEU A 303 -7.38 -4.32 -9.58
N GLY A 304 -6.08 -4.53 -9.30
CA GLY A 304 -5.03 -4.54 -10.32
C GLY A 304 -4.65 -5.93 -10.82
N HIS A 305 -4.54 -6.90 -9.91
CA HIS A 305 -4.02 -8.25 -10.21
C HIS A 305 -4.68 -9.30 -9.31
N PRO A 306 -5.11 -10.49 -9.80
CA PRO A 306 -5.84 -11.48 -8.98
C PRO A 306 -5.17 -11.91 -7.66
N ASP A 307 -3.84 -12.01 -7.64
CA ASP A 307 -3.07 -12.32 -6.42
C ASP A 307 -3.00 -11.18 -5.38
N GLY A 308 -3.45 -9.98 -5.75
CA GLY A 308 -3.61 -8.84 -4.85
C GLY A 308 -2.35 -8.49 -4.06
N GLU A 309 -2.50 -8.44 -2.74
CA GLU A 309 -1.43 -8.08 -1.82
C GLU A 309 -0.34 -9.18 -1.72
N MET A 310 -0.61 -10.45 -2.08
CA MET A 310 0.40 -11.53 -2.01
C MET A 310 1.63 -11.25 -2.90
N ASN A 311 1.42 -10.65 -4.08
CA ASN A 311 2.49 -10.20 -4.96
C ASN A 311 3.37 -9.13 -4.30
N LEU A 312 2.78 -8.25 -3.49
CA LEU A 312 3.51 -7.23 -2.75
C LEU A 312 4.30 -7.87 -1.59
N VAL A 313 3.78 -8.93 -0.96
CA VAL A 313 4.50 -9.69 0.07
C VAL A 313 5.72 -10.38 -0.51
N ARG A 314 5.59 -11.17 -1.59
CA ARG A 314 6.74 -11.87 -2.20
C ARG A 314 7.80 -10.89 -2.71
N ALA A 315 7.37 -9.79 -3.34
CA ALA A 315 8.28 -8.73 -3.79
C ALA A 315 9.01 -8.03 -2.63
N ALA A 316 8.31 -7.74 -1.53
CA ALA A 316 8.92 -7.11 -0.35
C ALA A 316 9.87 -8.07 0.39
N GLY A 317 9.57 -9.37 0.42
CA GLY A 317 10.42 -10.40 1.02
C GLY A 317 11.71 -10.61 0.23
N SER A 318 11.59 -10.89 -1.08
CA SER A 318 12.74 -11.14 -1.95
C SER A 318 13.68 -9.94 -2.08
N GLU A 319 13.15 -8.70 -2.11
CA GLU A 319 13.96 -7.47 -2.13
C GLU A 319 14.31 -6.94 -0.71
N GLN A 320 13.86 -7.63 0.35
CA GLN A 320 14.17 -7.38 1.76
C GLN A 320 13.80 -5.97 2.26
N ILE A 321 12.55 -5.55 2.02
CA ILE A 321 11.97 -4.29 2.53
C ILE A 321 10.70 -4.53 3.36
N PRO A 322 10.36 -3.64 4.32
CA PRO A 322 9.10 -3.74 5.04
C PRO A 322 7.87 -3.53 4.16
N LEU A 323 6.79 -4.23 4.51
CA LEU A 323 5.47 -4.05 3.91
C LEU A 323 4.43 -3.66 4.96
N GLY A 324 3.69 -2.58 4.70
CA GLY A 324 2.48 -2.23 5.42
C GLY A 324 1.26 -2.89 4.77
N MET A 325 0.65 -3.86 5.45
CA MET A 325 -0.65 -4.44 5.05
C MET A 325 -1.77 -3.51 5.51
N SER A 326 -2.75 -3.19 4.65
CA SER A 326 -3.95 -2.46 5.08
C SER A 326 -4.99 -3.39 5.71
N ILE A 327 -5.73 -2.91 6.71
CA ILE A 327 -6.97 -3.54 7.20
C ILE A 327 -8.01 -3.75 6.07
N ASN A 328 -7.98 -2.90 5.03
CA ASN A 328 -8.81 -3.01 3.83
C ASN A 328 -8.08 -3.71 2.67
N ALA A 329 -7.09 -4.56 2.96
CA ALA A 329 -6.49 -5.44 1.96
C ALA A 329 -7.55 -6.35 1.32
N SER A 330 -7.35 -6.69 0.05
CA SER A 330 -8.19 -7.65 -0.69
C SER A 330 -7.77 -9.11 -0.51
N CYS A 331 -6.56 -9.36 -0.03
CA CYS A 331 -6.15 -10.63 0.55
C CYS A 331 -6.38 -10.62 2.07
N SER A 332 -6.81 -11.77 2.59
CA SER A 332 -6.90 -12.08 4.01
C SER A 332 -5.53 -12.06 4.69
N ILE A 333 -5.55 -12.00 6.02
CA ILE A 333 -4.33 -12.13 6.85
C ILE A 333 -3.64 -13.48 6.57
N ASP A 334 -4.41 -14.55 6.39
CA ASP A 334 -3.88 -15.90 6.23
C ASP A 334 -3.17 -16.08 4.87
N GLU A 335 -3.78 -15.59 3.78
CA GLU A 335 -3.12 -15.49 2.46
C GLU A 335 -1.82 -14.68 2.56
N VAL A 336 -1.86 -13.48 3.15
CA VAL A 336 -0.70 -12.58 3.29
C VAL A 336 0.43 -13.23 4.10
N MET A 337 0.10 -13.92 5.20
CA MET A 337 1.10 -14.54 6.07
C MET A 337 1.62 -15.88 5.55
N SER A 338 0.88 -16.55 4.65
CA SER A 338 1.36 -17.69 3.85
C SER A 338 2.23 -17.28 2.66
N ALA A 339 2.04 -16.07 2.11
CA ALA A 339 2.78 -15.56 0.96
C ALA A 339 4.15 -14.95 1.33
N ARG A 340 4.64 -15.17 2.56
CA ARG A 340 5.95 -14.70 3.03
C ARG A 340 7.07 -15.58 2.49
N GLU A 341 8.17 -14.95 2.10
CA GLU A 341 9.41 -15.62 1.70
C GLU A 341 10.15 -16.24 2.92
N HIS A 342 9.93 -15.70 4.13
CA HIS A 342 10.52 -16.20 5.38
C HIS A 342 9.78 -15.69 6.64
N ASP A 343 9.81 -16.47 7.74
CA ASP A 343 9.10 -16.15 9.01
C ASP A 343 9.40 -14.77 9.60
N GLN A 344 10.63 -14.29 9.40
CA GLN A 344 11.08 -13.00 9.93
C GLN A 344 10.86 -11.83 8.96
N GLN A 345 10.14 -12.03 7.85
CA GLN A 345 9.81 -10.97 6.91
C GLN A 345 9.03 -9.83 7.63
N PRO A 346 9.47 -8.57 7.50
CA PRO A 346 8.86 -7.45 8.22
C PRO A 346 7.54 -6.98 7.59
N ILE A 347 6.45 -7.60 8.00
CA ILE A 347 5.09 -7.12 7.72
C ILE A 347 4.56 -6.32 8.93
N PHE A 348 4.10 -5.09 8.67
CA PHE A 348 3.44 -4.21 9.62
C PHE A 348 1.94 -4.16 9.29
N PHE A 349 1.06 -4.22 10.29
CA PHE A 349 -0.39 -4.15 10.06
C PHE A 349 -0.91 -2.72 10.24
N GLN A 350 -1.63 -2.18 9.26
CA GLN A 350 -2.29 -0.88 9.36
C GLN A 350 -3.74 -1.04 9.81
N LEU A 351 -4.06 -0.41 10.93
CA LEU A 351 -5.35 -0.41 11.57
C LEU A 351 -6.09 0.91 11.29
N TYR A 352 -7.39 0.80 11.00
CA TYR A 352 -8.38 1.80 11.34
C TYR A 352 -9.12 1.31 12.59
N MET A 353 -9.35 2.20 13.56
CA MET A 353 -10.19 1.85 14.70
C MET A 353 -11.62 1.63 14.21
N ASN A 354 -12.23 0.53 14.59
CA ASN A 354 -13.66 0.28 14.35
C ASN A 354 -14.45 0.94 15.50
N ARG A 355 -15.67 1.41 15.24
CA ARG A 355 -16.59 1.91 16.28
C ARG A 355 -16.89 0.82 17.31
N ASP A 356 -16.95 -0.44 16.89
CA ASP A 356 -16.85 -1.57 17.80
C ASP A 356 -15.38 -1.76 18.22
N ARG A 357 -15.06 -1.28 19.43
CA ARG A 357 -13.73 -1.45 20.02
C ARG A 357 -13.40 -2.91 20.35
N ALA A 358 -14.39 -3.80 20.53
CA ALA A 358 -14.14 -5.22 20.74
C ALA A 358 -13.64 -5.91 19.45
N ALA A 359 -14.18 -5.56 18.28
CA ALA A 359 -13.65 -5.99 16.98
C ALA A 359 -12.19 -5.53 16.77
N SER A 360 -11.86 -4.28 17.11
CA SER A 360 -10.47 -3.80 17.06
C SER A 360 -9.56 -4.51 18.07
N GLU A 361 -10.02 -4.81 19.28
CA GLU A 361 -9.28 -5.59 20.27
C GLU A 361 -8.98 -7.02 19.79
N ALA A 362 -9.97 -7.70 19.23
CA ALA A 362 -9.81 -9.04 18.67
C ALA A 362 -8.82 -9.05 17.50
N LEU A 363 -8.87 -8.04 16.62
CA LEU A 363 -7.94 -7.90 15.49
C LEU A 363 -6.50 -7.62 15.96
N ILE A 364 -6.32 -6.72 16.93
CA ILE A 364 -5.00 -6.41 17.52
C ILE A 364 -4.37 -7.67 18.14
N LYS A 365 -5.16 -8.46 18.89
CA LYS A 365 -4.72 -9.74 19.46
C LYS A 365 -4.53 -10.85 18.42
N ARG A 366 -5.11 -10.74 17.22
CA ARG A 366 -4.81 -11.65 16.11
C ARG A 366 -3.44 -11.33 15.53
N ILE A 367 -3.20 -10.11 15.07
CA ILE A 367 -1.96 -9.75 14.36
C ILE A 367 -0.69 -9.95 15.20
N GLU A 368 -0.74 -9.79 16.53
CA GLU A 368 0.40 -10.09 17.41
C GLU A 368 0.67 -11.61 17.52
N ARG A 369 -0.35 -12.47 17.40
CA ARG A 369 -0.19 -13.93 17.36
C ARG A 369 0.31 -14.44 16.01
N GLU A 370 -0.16 -13.87 14.89
CA GLU A 370 0.34 -14.24 13.55
C GLU A 370 1.80 -13.79 13.33
N GLY A 371 2.31 -12.88 14.16
CA GLY A 371 3.72 -12.46 14.16
C GLY A 371 4.04 -11.23 13.29
N PHE A 372 3.06 -10.35 13.05
CA PHE A 372 3.31 -9.02 12.48
C PHE A 372 4.30 -8.24 13.36
N LYS A 373 5.17 -7.44 12.76
CA LYS A 373 6.30 -6.79 13.45
C LYS A 373 5.98 -5.40 14.03
N ALA A 374 4.89 -4.77 13.60
CA ALA A 374 4.41 -3.48 14.11
C ALA A 374 2.93 -3.24 13.80
N LEU A 375 2.32 -2.30 14.53
CA LEU A 375 0.96 -1.78 14.34
C LEU A 375 1.02 -0.32 13.88
N ILE A 376 0.40 0.00 12.74
CA ILE A 376 0.30 1.34 12.18
C ILE A 376 -1.14 1.85 12.37
N LEU A 377 -1.38 2.69 13.38
CA LEU A 377 -2.68 3.35 13.55
C LEU A 377 -2.78 4.51 12.56
N THR A 378 -3.81 4.52 11.71
CA THR A 378 -4.02 5.61 10.73
C THR A 378 -5.08 6.58 11.22
N VAL A 379 -4.73 7.87 11.33
CA VAL A 379 -5.59 8.94 11.86
C VAL A 379 -5.93 10.05 10.85
N ASP A 380 -5.39 9.99 9.63
CA ASP A 380 -5.64 10.96 8.55
C ASP A 380 -6.98 10.78 7.79
N SER A 381 -7.82 9.82 8.20
CA SER A 381 -8.98 9.34 7.41
C SER A 381 -10.22 9.00 8.25
N ALA A 382 -10.46 9.77 9.32
CA ALA A 382 -11.66 9.67 10.18
C ALA A 382 -12.98 9.73 9.39
N CYS A 383 -13.00 10.50 8.30
CA CYS A 383 -14.02 10.48 7.26
C CYS A 383 -13.36 10.19 5.89
N PRO A 384 -14.07 9.57 4.93
CA PRO A 384 -13.55 9.38 3.58
C PRO A 384 -13.42 10.71 2.83
N GLY A 385 -12.24 10.97 2.24
CA GLY A 385 -12.04 12.10 1.33
C GLY A 385 -12.85 11.96 0.03
N LYS A 386 -13.28 13.08 -0.54
CA LYS A 386 -14.19 13.12 -1.69
C LYS A 386 -13.42 12.88 -3.01
N ARG A 387 -13.23 11.61 -3.34
CA ARG A 387 -12.45 11.18 -4.52
C ARG A 387 -13.30 11.24 -5.80
N GLU A 388 -13.37 12.41 -6.44
CA GLU A 388 -14.29 12.62 -7.56
C GLU A 388 -14.07 11.70 -8.77
N LEU A 389 -12.81 11.43 -9.15
CA LEU A 389 -12.49 10.51 -10.26
C LEU A 389 -13.00 9.08 -9.97
N ASP A 390 -12.95 8.64 -8.72
CA ASP A 390 -13.43 7.33 -8.24
C ASP A 390 -14.97 7.24 -8.26
N GLN A 391 -15.65 8.33 -7.88
CA GLN A 391 -17.11 8.47 -8.01
C GLN A 391 -17.56 8.49 -9.49
N ARG A 392 -16.83 9.20 -10.36
CA ARG A 392 -17.14 9.35 -11.79
C ARG A 392 -16.94 8.05 -12.58
N ALA A 393 -16.07 7.14 -12.11
CA ALA A 393 -15.80 5.86 -12.78
C ALA A 393 -17.00 4.90 -12.80
N LYS A 394 -18.05 5.13 -11.99
CA LYS A 394 -19.29 4.32 -11.93
C LYS A 394 -19.04 2.80 -11.85
N GLY A 395 -17.97 2.41 -11.18
CA GLY A 395 -17.59 1.01 -11.00
C GLY A 395 -18.65 0.23 -10.24
N ASP A 396 -19.03 -0.92 -10.77
CA ASP A 396 -20.03 -1.81 -10.20
C ASP A 396 -19.42 -2.69 -9.10
N PHE A 397 -18.86 -2.04 -8.08
CA PHE A 397 -18.01 -2.63 -7.04
C PHE A 397 -18.73 -2.74 -5.68
N SER A 398 -18.83 -3.96 -5.15
CA SER A 398 -19.11 -4.21 -3.74
C SER A 398 -17.82 -4.21 -2.93
N GLY A 399 -17.86 -3.69 -1.70
CA GLY A 399 -16.69 -3.67 -0.81
C GLY A 399 -16.13 -5.07 -0.50
N PRO A 400 -14.88 -5.14 -0.01
CA PRO A 400 -14.37 -6.35 0.64
C PRO A 400 -15.21 -6.62 1.89
N ALA A 401 -15.17 -7.85 2.39
CA ALA A 401 -16.08 -8.35 3.42
C ALA A 401 -16.43 -7.35 4.54
N ASN A 402 -15.47 -6.68 5.17
CA ASN A 402 -15.69 -5.97 6.45
C ASN A 402 -16.59 -4.71 6.43
N ASN A 403 -17.44 -4.45 5.42
CA ASN A 403 -18.29 -3.27 5.34
C ASN A 403 -19.75 -3.54 4.93
N THR A 404 -20.58 -3.88 5.92
CA THR A 404 -22.02 -4.23 5.76
C THR A 404 -22.90 -3.14 5.14
N LYS A 405 -22.40 -1.91 4.98
CA LYS A 405 -23.11 -0.76 4.38
C LYS A 405 -22.86 -0.52 2.90
N ALA A 406 -22.05 -1.33 2.21
CA ALA A 406 -21.83 -1.15 0.77
C ALA A 406 -23.14 -1.15 -0.06
N SER A 407 -24.18 -1.84 0.43
CA SER A 407 -25.54 -1.90 -0.10
C SER A 407 -26.20 -0.55 -0.43
N GLU A 408 -25.97 0.49 0.36
CA GLU A 408 -26.65 1.80 0.23
C GLU A 408 -25.97 2.73 -0.80
N ASN A 409 -24.72 2.42 -1.18
CA ASN A 409 -23.78 3.39 -1.77
C ASN A 409 -23.69 3.36 -3.32
N LYS A 410 -24.81 3.12 -4.01
CA LYS A 410 -24.83 3.02 -5.49
C LYS A 410 -24.31 4.31 -6.15
N GLY A 411 -23.20 4.19 -6.88
CA GLY A 411 -22.59 5.29 -7.64
C GLY A 411 -21.63 6.20 -6.85
N LEU A 412 -21.31 5.87 -5.59
CA LEU A 412 -20.38 6.67 -4.75
C LEU A 412 -18.90 6.25 -4.86
N GLY A 413 -18.59 5.32 -5.76
CA GLY A 413 -17.24 4.85 -6.03
C GLY A 413 -16.69 3.83 -5.02
N VAL A 414 -15.60 3.18 -5.40
CA VAL A 414 -14.86 2.19 -4.59
C VAL A 414 -14.42 2.79 -3.25
N ALA A 415 -14.10 4.08 -3.21
CA ALA A 415 -13.76 4.83 -2.00
C ALA A 415 -14.81 4.69 -0.89
N HIS A 416 -16.07 4.89 -1.27
CA HIS A 416 -17.19 4.93 -0.36
C HIS A 416 -17.68 3.52 0.00
N ALA A 417 -17.53 2.56 -0.93
CA ALA A 417 -17.85 1.15 -0.70
C ALA A 417 -16.98 0.49 0.39
N ILE A 418 -15.78 1.02 0.70
CA ILE A 418 -14.86 0.47 1.72
C ILE A 418 -14.71 1.31 2.99
N SER A 419 -15.53 2.35 3.14
CA SER A 419 -15.47 3.31 4.23
C SER A 419 -16.77 3.32 5.05
N GLY A 420 -16.72 3.87 6.26
CA GLY A 420 -17.88 4.13 7.13
C GLY A 420 -17.91 3.30 8.41
N TYR A 421 -17.19 2.18 8.48
CA TYR A 421 -17.03 1.40 9.70
C TYR A 421 -16.04 2.03 10.68
N GLN A 422 -15.11 2.88 10.19
CA GLN A 422 -14.12 3.49 11.06
C GLN A 422 -14.76 4.44 12.07
N ASP A 423 -14.13 4.51 13.23
CA ASP A 423 -14.48 5.42 14.31
C ASP A 423 -13.94 6.83 13.98
N PRO A 424 -14.81 7.85 13.85
CA PRO A 424 -14.36 9.22 13.61
C PRO A 424 -13.85 9.91 14.88
N ASP A 425 -14.19 9.39 16.07
CA ASP A 425 -13.94 10.02 17.37
C ASP A 425 -12.65 9.52 18.04
N VAL A 426 -11.75 8.89 17.26
CA VAL A 426 -10.45 8.40 17.73
C VAL A 426 -9.61 9.53 18.30
N CYS A 427 -9.16 9.36 19.54
CA CYS A 427 -8.51 10.40 20.33
C CYS A 427 -7.13 9.97 20.86
N TRP A 428 -6.43 10.88 21.55
CA TRP A 428 -5.11 10.58 22.10
C TRP A 428 -5.14 9.57 23.27
N ASP A 429 -6.26 9.47 23.99
CA ASP A 429 -6.38 8.53 25.11
C ASP A 429 -6.56 7.08 24.62
N ASP A 430 -7.03 6.88 23.38
CA ASP A 430 -7.07 5.55 22.73
C ASP A 430 -5.67 4.94 22.56
N ILE A 431 -4.62 5.76 22.52
CA ILE A 431 -3.23 5.27 22.47
C ILE A 431 -2.91 4.46 23.73
N ALA A 432 -3.38 4.90 24.91
CA ALA A 432 -3.18 4.16 26.16
C ALA A 432 -3.97 2.83 26.16
N TRP A 433 -5.18 2.82 25.59
CA TRP A 433 -5.98 1.60 25.42
C TRP A 433 -5.27 0.60 24.47
N ILE A 434 -4.86 1.03 23.28
CA ILE A 434 -4.07 0.18 22.35
C ILE A 434 -2.81 -0.36 23.04
N ARG A 435 -2.07 0.48 23.76
CA ARG A 435 -0.85 0.05 24.47
C ARG A 435 -1.10 -0.96 25.59
N SER A 436 -2.32 -1.06 26.12
CA SER A 436 -2.70 -2.10 27.09
C SER A 436 -2.99 -3.46 26.45
N LEU A 437 -3.37 -3.47 25.16
CA LEU A 437 -3.76 -4.68 24.44
C LEU A 437 -2.57 -5.40 23.78
N THR A 438 -1.54 -4.67 23.35
CA THR A 438 -0.44 -5.23 22.55
C THR A 438 0.95 -4.76 22.97
N LYS A 439 1.96 -5.63 22.81
CA LYS A 439 3.38 -5.25 22.98
C LYS A 439 3.99 -4.74 21.67
N LEU A 440 3.38 -5.01 20.52
CA LEU A 440 3.87 -4.57 19.21
C LEU A 440 4.25 -3.07 19.21
N PRO A 441 5.31 -2.68 18.48
CA PRO A 441 5.60 -1.27 18.24
C PRO A 441 4.41 -0.57 17.57
N LEU A 442 4.04 0.60 18.11
CA LEU A 442 2.96 1.43 17.60
C LEU A 442 3.54 2.61 16.81
N VAL A 443 3.08 2.75 15.57
CA VAL A 443 3.38 3.86 14.67
C VAL A 443 2.09 4.61 14.39
N ILE A 444 2.09 5.95 14.50
CA ILE A 444 0.92 6.77 14.15
C ILE A 444 1.12 7.35 12.76
N LYS A 445 0.29 6.91 11.80
CA LYS A 445 0.24 7.41 10.42
C LYS A 445 -0.80 8.51 10.29
N GLY A 446 -0.43 9.59 9.61
CA GLY A 446 -1.34 10.69 9.29
C GLY A 446 -1.00 12.02 9.95
N ILE A 447 0.21 12.12 10.51
CA ILE A 447 0.68 13.34 11.16
C ILE A 447 0.92 14.43 10.11
N GLN A 448 0.32 15.61 10.31
CA GLN A 448 0.30 16.72 9.34
C GLN A 448 0.77 18.06 9.93
N CYS A 449 1.25 18.05 11.19
CA CYS A 449 1.85 19.20 11.86
C CYS A 449 2.91 18.74 12.88
N VAL A 450 3.70 19.68 13.41
CA VAL A 450 4.73 19.38 14.42
C VAL A 450 4.10 19.07 15.78
N GLU A 451 3.00 19.76 16.12
CA GLU A 451 2.29 19.65 17.40
C GLU A 451 1.75 18.22 17.64
N ASP A 452 1.25 17.56 16.61
CA ASP A 452 0.77 16.17 16.71
C ASP A 452 1.90 15.14 16.63
N ALA A 453 3.05 15.47 16.02
CA ALA A 453 4.28 14.68 16.16
C ALA A 453 4.77 14.67 17.62
N GLU A 454 4.73 15.83 18.28
CA GLU A 454 5.06 15.96 19.71
C GLU A 454 4.10 15.15 20.59
N LYS A 455 2.79 15.22 20.33
CA LYS A 455 1.78 14.41 21.04
C LYS A 455 2.00 12.92 20.82
N ALA A 456 2.20 12.46 19.58
CA ALA A 456 2.43 11.04 19.29
C ALA A 456 3.57 10.43 20.12
N PHE A 457 4.69 11.15 20.23
CA PHE A 457 5.81 10.68 21.05
C PHE A 457 5.61 10.85 22.55
N LYS A 458 4.82 11.85 23.00
CA LYS A 458 4.39 12.02 24.40
C LYS A 458 3.46 10.89 24.87
N TYR A 459 2.52 10.47 24.01
CA TYR A 459 1.57 9.37 24.27
C TYR A 459 2.18 7.97 24.03
N GLY A 460 3.48 7.89 23.73
CA GLY A 460 4.24 6.63 23.76
C GLY A 460 4.37 5.89 22.43
N ALA A 461 4.10 6.52 21.29
CA ALA A 461 4.41 5.93 19.99
C ALA A 461 5.92 5.65 19.84
N GLN A 462 6.25 4.54 19.18
CA GLN A 462 7.61 4.21 18.79
C GLN A 462 8.06 5.02 17.57
N GLY A 463 7.15 5.23 16.60
CA GLY A 463 7.39 6.04 15.40
C GLY A 463 6.16 6.82 14.95
N ILE A 464 6.33 7.67 13.94
CA ILE A 464 5.23 8.35 13.22
C ILE A 464 5.41 8.23 11.71
N ILE A 465 4.34 8.28 10.93
CA ILE A 465 4.39 8.55 9.49
C ILE A 465 3.73 9.90 9.22
N ILE A 466 4.54 10.85 8.77
CA ILE A 466 4.07 12.13 8.25
C ILE A 466 3.38 11.83 6.91
N SER A 467 2.08 12.08 6.82
CA SER A 467 1.23 11.63 5.70
C SER A 467 -0.08 12.42 5.68
N ASN A 468 -0.58 12.70 4.48
CA ASN A 468 -1.93 13.20 4.21
C ASN A 468 -2.73 12.18 3.37
N HIS A 469 -2.51 10.89 3.66
CA HIS A 469 -3.00 9.75 2.88
C HIS A 469 -2.63 9.79 1.38
N GLY A 470 -1.51 10.40 1.03
CA GLY A 470 -1.10 10.64 -0.37
C GLY A 470 -2.09 11.55 -1.13
N GLY A 471 -2.65 12.54 -0.44
CA GLY A 471 -3.64 13.49 -0.94
C GLY A 471 -5.07 12.93 -1.06
N ARG A 472 -5.41 11.81 -0.39
CA ARG A 472 -6.71 11.13 -0.55
C ARG A 472 -7.78 11.51 0.48
N SER A 473 -7.43 12.35 1.45
CA SER A 473 -8.31 12.77 2.56
C SER A 473 -8.68 14.24 2.44
N LEU A 474 -8.12 15.12 3.27
CA LEU A 474 -8.29 16.57 3.19
C LEU A 474 -7.41 17.14 2.06
N ASP A 475 -8.02 17.86 1.11
CA ASP A 475 -7.28 18.68 0.15
C ASP A 475 -6.85 20.02 0.77
N PHE A 476 -5.81 20.65 0.22
CA PHE A 476 -5.00 21.71 0.87
C PHE A 476 -4.30 21.30 2.18
N ALA A 477 -4.32 20.02 2.57
CA ALA A 477 -3.40 19.50 3.57
C ALA A 477 -1.93 19.66 3.12
N PRO A 478 -1.00 20.00 4.03
CA PRO A 478 0.39 20.30 3.68
C PRO A 478 1.13 19.07 3.17
N ALA A 479 2.09 19.28 2.26
CA ALA A 479 2.98 18.20 1.81
C ALA A 479 3.82 17.64 2.98
N PRO A 480 3.91 16.31 3.14
CA PRO A 480 4.69 15.69 4.21
C PRO A 480 6.17 16.08 4.22
N MET A 481 6.74 16.39 3.06
CA MET A 481 8.12 16.89 2.94
C MET A 481 8.29 18.28 3.56
N THR A 482 7.27 19.14 3.49
CA THR A 482 7.23 20.44 4.15
C THR A 482 7.15 20.26 5.67
N ILE A 483 6.29 19.37 6.16
CA ILE A 483 6.16 19.08 7.61
C ILE A 483 7.41 18.38 8.17
N LEU A 484 8.08 17.52 7.40
CA LEU A 484 9.38 16.94 7.77
C LEU A 484 10.46 18.03 7.92
N HIS A 485 10.49 19.01 7.01
CA HIS A 485 11.40 20.15 7.08
C HIS A 485 11.08 21.09 8.27
N GLU A 486 9.80 21.28 8.57
CA GLU A 486 9.35 22.06 9.72
C GLU A 486 9.70 21.36 11.04
N LEU A 487 9.43 20.06 11.16
CA LEU A 487 9.81 19.22 12.30
C LEU A 487 11.33 19.22 12.50
N HIS A 488 12.10 19.19 11.41
CA HIS A 488 13.56 19.31 11.48
C HIS A 488 14.02 20.65 12.06
N LYS A 489 13.41 21.76 11.63
CA LYS A 489 13.72 23.12 12.13
C LYS A 489 13.27 23.32 13.58
N ARG A 490 12.06 22.88 13.93
CA ARG A 490 11.41 23.15 15.23
C ARG A 490 11.81 22.16 16.32
N ARG A 491 11.92 20.87 16.00
CA ARG A 491 12.19 19.76 16.94
C ARG A 491 13.28 18.80 16.44
N PRO A 492 14.52 19.27 16.21
CA PRO A 492 15.65 18.42 15.85
C PRO A 492 16.02 17.41 16.96
N ASP A 493 15.54 17.60 18.19
CA ASP A 493 15.68 16.65 19.29
C ASP A 493 14.78 15.41 19.15
N ILE A 494 13.60 15.55 18.50
CA ILE A 494 12.71 14.43 18.18
C ILE A 494 13.33 13.60 17.07
N ILE A 495 13.69 14.23 15.94
CA ILE A 495 14.26 13.54 14.78
C ILE A 495 15.53 12.76 15.14
N LYS A 496 16.36 13.25 16.07
CA LYS A 496 17.57 12.56 16.53
C LYS A 496 17.33 11.38 17.49
N LYS A 497 16.11 11.19 18.01
CA LYS A 497 15.78 10.23 19.09
C LYS A 497 14.61 9.29 18.78
N LYS A 498 13.89 9.54 17.69
CA LYS A 498 12.63 8.86 17.34
C LYS A 498 12.59 8.59 15.84
N GLU A 499 11.92 7.51 15.45
CA GLU A 499 11.79 7.15 14.05
C GLU A 499 10.63 7.93 13.40
N VAL A 500 10.98 8.79 12.44
CA VAL A 500 10.03 9.59 11.65
C VAL A 500 10.02 9.05 10.23
N TYR A 501 8.86 8.60 9.77
CA TYR A 501 8.63 8.13 8.40
C TYR A 501 7.84 9.18 7.62
N ILE A 502 7.82 9.05 6.30
CA ILE A 502 7.12 9.95 5.38
C ILE A 502 6.56 9.14 4.20
N ASP A 503 5.35 9.48 3.73
CA ASP A 503 4.82 9.01 2.46
C ASP A 503 4.23 10.15 1.61
N GLY A 504 3.83 9.84 0.37
CA GLY A 504 3.17 10.78 -0.55
C GLY A 504 4.14 11.52 -1.48
N GLY A 505 3.76 11.67 -2.75
CA GLY A 505 4.47 12.49 -3.76
C GLY A 505 5.82 11.99 -4.28
N VAL A 506 6.44 11.06 -3.56
CA VAL A 506 7.73 10.43 -3.90
C VAL A 506 7.64 9.67 -5.22
N THR A 507 8.49 10.03 -6.18
CA THR A 507 8.59 9.35 -7.49
C THR A 507 10.01 8.94 -7.86
N ARG A 508 11.03 9.50 -7.20
CA ARG A 508 12.45 9.23 -7.46
C ARG A 508 13.23 8.89 -6.19
N GLY A 509 14.30 8.12 -6.32
CA GLY A 509 15.28 7.87 -5.25
C GLY A 509 15.94 9.16 -4.73
N THR A 510 15.99 10.21 -5.56
CA THR A 510 16.39 11.55 -5.12
C THR A 510 15.36 12.20 -4.18
N ASP A 511 14.08 11.87 -4.25
CA ASP A 511 13.07 12.34 -3.28
C ASP A 511 13.28 11.67 -1.92
N VAL A 512 13.54 10.36 -1.95
CA VAL A 512 13.92 9.56 -0.77
C VAL A 512 15.16 10.18 -0.10
N LEU A 513 16.23 10.43 -0.86
CA LEU A 513 17.48 11.00 -0.33
C LEU A 513 17.30 12.40 0.29
N LYS A 514 16.41 13.26 -0.26
CA LYS A 514 16.10 14.56 0.36
C LYS A 514 15.45 14.39 1.73
N ALA A 515 14.49 13.46 1.86
CA ALA A 515 13.82 13.17 3.12
C ALA A 515 14.78 12.60 4.17
N LEU A 516 15.66 11.67 3.77
CA LEU A 516 16.69 11.10 4.65
C LEU A 516 17.67 12.17 5.14
N CYS A 517 18.07 13.12 4.30
CA CYS A 517 18.92 14.24 4.71
C CYS A 517 18.25 15.17 5.75
N LEU A 518 16.92 15.21 5.83
CA LEU A 518 16.17 15.89 6.90
C LEU A 518 15.96 15.01 8.14
N GLY A 519 16.36 13.73 8.09
CA GLY A 519 16.29 12.77 9.19
C GLY A 519 15.04 11.89 9.19
N ALA A 520 14.37 11.69 8.05
CA ALA A 520 13.44 10.57 7.92
C ALA A 520 14.19 9.23 8.11
N ARG A 521 13.52 8.24 8.69
CA ARG A 521 14.06 6.87 8.90
C ARG A 521 13.85 5.96 7.70
N GLY A 522 12.77 6.20 6.95
CA GLY A 522 12.39 5.47 5.74
C GLY A 522 11.20 6.13 5.05
N VAL A 523 10.99 5.79 3.79
CA VAL A 523 10.03 6.47 2.90
C VAL A 523 9.02 5.48 2.30
N GLY A 524 7.74 5.77 2.45
CA GLY A 524 6.64 4.90 2.05
C GLY A 524 6.16 5.19 0.63
N LEU A 525 6.01 4.14 -0.18
CA LEU A 525 5.41 4.24 -1.51
C LEU A 525 4.14 3.38 -1.57
N GLY A 526 3.02 3.95 -2.00
CA GLY A 526 1.74 3.25 -2.17
C GLY A 526 1.41 3.00 -3.64
N ARG A 527 0.98 4.06 -4.35
CA ARG A 527 0.53 3.99 -5.75
C ARG A 527 1.52 3.29 -6.69
N ALA A 528 2.83 3.49 -6.52
CA ALA A 528 3.86 2.85 -7.35
C ALA A 528 3.78 1.31 -7.32
N PHE A 529 3.62 0.72 -6.13
CA PHE A 529 3.48 -0.73 -5.98
C PHE A 529 2.13 -1.24 -6.49
N LEU A 530 1.02 -0.51 -6.26
CA LEU A 530 -0.30 -0.86 -6.80
C LEU A 530 -0.34 -0.83 -8.34
N TYR A 531 0.26 0.19 -8.95
CA TYR A 531 0.44 0.29 -10.39
C TYR A 531 1.28 -0.88 -10.91
N ALA A 532 2.47 -1.12 -10.34
CA ALA A 532 3.36 -2.16 -10.82
C ALA A 532 2.78 -3.58 -10.68
N ASN A 533 2.06 -3.84 -9.58
CA ASN A 533 1.27 -5.07 -9.41
C ASN A 533 0.18 -5.19 -10.46
N GLY A 534 -0.57 -4.12 -10.74
CA GLY A 534 -1.59 -4.12 -11.79
C GLY A 534 -1.04 -4.39 -13.19
N VAL A 535 0.21 -4.01 -13.45
CA VAL A 535 0.86 -4.20 -14.74
C VAL A 535 1.49 -5.59 -14.86
N TRP A 536 2.44 -5.95 -13.99
CA TRP A 536 3.26 -7.17 -14.07
C TRP A 536 3.26 -8.03 -12.78
N GLY A 537 2.29 -7.84 -11.89
CA GLY A 537 2.21 -8.58 -10.62
C GLY A 537 3.46 -8.39 -9.74
N GLU A 538 3.95 -9.49 -9.16
CA GLU A 538 5.15 -9.51 -8.32
C GLU A 538 6.39 -8.95 -9.03
N ALA A 539 6.61 -9.31 -10.30
CA ALA A 539 7.78 -8.84 -11.06
C ALA A 539 7.79 -7.31 -11.21
N GLY A 540 6.61 -6.71 -11.40
CA GLY A 540 6.45 -5.25 -11.39
C GLY A 540 6.72 -4.66 -10.01
N ALA A 541 6.15 -5.24 -8.95
CA ALA A 541 6.40 -4.80 -7.58
C ALA A 541 7.90 -4.87 -7.21
N ARG A 542 8.63 -5.89 -7.67
CA ARG A 542 10.10 -5.97 -7.53
C ARG A 542 10.83 -4.90 -8.34
N ARG A 543 10.41 -4.62 -9.59
CA ARG A 543 10.99 -3.56 -10.42
C ARG A 543 10.90 -2.17 -9.75
N VAL A 544 9.84 -1.87 -9.00
CA VAL A 544 9.74 -0.63 -8.18
C VAL A 544 10.91 -0.53 -7.18
N VAL A 545 11.25 -1.63 -6.51
CA VAL A 545 12.34 -1.68 -5.53
C VAL A 545 13.70 -1.56 -6.22
N GLN A 546 13.87 -2.19 -7.38
CA GLN A 546 15.10 -2.16 -8.17
C GLN A 546 15.40 -0.75 -8.73
N ILE A 547 14.40 -0.08 -9.33
CA ILE A 547 14.50 1.34 -9.74
C ILE A 547 14.90 2.21 -8.55
N MET A 548 14.29 1.99 -7.37
CA MET A 548 14.65 2.74 -6.17
C MET A 548 16.06 2.43 -5.68
N ARG A 549 16.54 1.17 -5.78
CA ARG A 549 17.93 0.79 -5.47
C ARG A 549 18.91 1.49 -6.40
N GLU A 550 18.67 1.40 -7.71
CA GLU A 550 19.45 2.05 -8.78
C GLU A 550 19.56 3.58 -8.53
N GLU A 551 18.43 4.26 -8.32
CA GLU A 551 18.41 5.71 -8.13
C GLU A 551 18.96 6.19 -6.78
N ILE A 552 18.67 5.47 -5.68
CA ILE A 552 19.17 5.83 -4.34
C ILE A 552 20.67 5.63 -4.26
N GLU A 553 21.20 4.48 -4.70
CA GLU A 553 22.65 4.27 -4.67
C GLU A 553 23.40 5.24 -5.59
N THR A 554 22.90 5.48 -6.81
CA THR A 554 23.49 6.45 -7.74
C THR A 554 23.46 7.85 -7.14
N GLY A 555 22.34 8.25 -6.51
CA GLY A 555 22.22 9.51 -5.80
C GLY A 555 23.19 9.63 -4.61
N MET A 556 23.42 8.56 -3.85
CA MET A 556 24.42 8.54 -2.77
C MET A 556 25.85 8.71 -3.30
N ARG A 557 26.21 7.99 -4.37
CA ARG A 557 27.53 8.14 -5.03
C ARG A 557 27.75 9.58 -5.51
N LEU A 558 26.76 10.18 -6.17
CA LEU A 558 26.83 11.57 -6.65
C LEU A 558 26.75 12.63 -5.53
N LEU A 559 26.13 12.30 -4.40
CA LEU A 559 26.17 13.13 -3.18
C LEU A 559 27.52 13.10 -2.46
N GLY A 560 28.36 12.11 -2.74
CA GLY A 560 29.64 11.90 -2.05
C GLY A 560 29.51 11.13 -0.74
N VAL A 561 28.48 10.29 -0.57
CA VAL A 561 28.25 9.49 0.65
C VAL A 561 28.20 7.99 0.39
N THR A 562 28.56 7.19 1.38
CA THR A 562 28.64 5.73 1.28
C THR A 562 27.71 4.94 2.19
N SER A 563 27.03 5.60 3.14
CA SER A 563 26.07 4.95 4.05
C SER A 563 24.95 5.91 4.48
N ILE A 564 23.80 5.36 4.88
CA ILE A 564 22.58 6.13 5.20
C ILE A 564 22.78 7.11 6.36
N ASP A 565 23.62 6.78 7.35
CA ASP A 565 23.95 7.64 8.50
C ASP A 565 24.75 8.89 8.13
N GLN A 566 25.36 8.93 6.94
CA GLN A 566 26.03 10.13 6.41
C GLN A 566 25.03 11.14 5.82
N LEU A 567 23.79 10.74 5.52
CA LEU A 567 22.76 11.61 4.98
C LEU A 567 22.30 12.59 6.07
N ASN A 568 22.55 13.89 5.85
CA ASN A 568 22.37 14.92 6.87
C ASN A 568 21.99 16.28 6.25
N PRO A 569 21.51 17.25 7.05
CA PRO A 569 20.93 18.49 6.52
C PRO A 569 21.92 19.37 5.74
N SER A 570 23.23 19.22 5.94
CA SER A 570 24.23 19.98 5.16
C SER A 570 24.33 19.54 3.69
N LEU A 571 23.73 18.40 3.33
CA LEU A 571 23.65 17.87 1.96
C LEU A 571 22.41 18.37 1.21
N VAL A 572 21.50 19.11 1.85
CA VAL A 572 20.32 19.72 1.22
C VAL A 572 20.24 21.23 1.48
N ARG A 573 19.56 21.94 0.59
CA ARG A 573 19.16 23.33 0.74
C ARG A 573 17.70 23.47 0.33
N TYR A 574 16.88 23.99 1.24
CA TYR A 574 15.54 24.46 0.90
C TYR A 574 15.62 25.79 0.13
N VAL A 575 14.72 25.98 -0.83
CA VAL A 575 14.49 27.23 -1.56
C VAL A 575 13.00 27.52 -1.61
N ASP A 576 12.60 28.73 -1.20
CA ASP A 576 11.20 29.14 -1.11
C ASP A 576 10.54 29.22 -2.50
N GLU A 577 11.27 29.81 -3.46
CA GLU A 577 10.89 29.84 -4.87
C GLU A 577 11.46 28.65 -5.64
N LEU A 578 10.63 28.02 -6.48
CA LEU A 578 11.15 27.17 -7.56
C LEU A 578 11.88 28.07 -8.57
N PRO A 579 13.07 27.69 -9.07
CA PRO A 579 13.76 28.46 -10.11
C PRO A 579 12.80 28.72 -11.27
N SER A 580 12.60 30.00 -11.61
CA SER A 580 11.54 30.40 -12.54
C SER A 580 11.68 29.68 -13.87
N ALA A 581 10.61 29.01 -14.33
CA ALA A 581 10.57 28.30 -15.60
C ALA A 581 10.47 29.27 -16.80
N LYS A 582 11.48 30.14 -16.92
CA LYS A 582 11.74 31.04 -18.04
C LYS A 582 13.09 30.66 -18.66
N LEU A 583 13.07 29.58 -19.43
CA LEU A 583 14.04 29.20 -20.45
C LEU A 583 13.26 28.86 -21.71
#